data_AF-A0A3P7JD15-F1
#
_entry.id   AF-A0A3P7JD15-F1
#
_cell.length_a   1.000
_cell.length_b   1.000
_cell.length_c   1.000
_cell.angle_alpha   90.00
_cell.angle_beta   90.00
_cell.angle_gamma   90.00
#
_symmetry.space_group_name_H-M   'P 1'
#
loop_
_entity.id
_entity.type
_entity.pdbx_description
1 polymer ?
#
loop_
_entity_poly.entity_id
_entity_poly.type
_entity_poly.pdbx_seq_one_letter_code
_entity_poly.pdbx_strand_id
1 'polypeptide(L)'
;MKQLSHVNFRDPEGPDGSGYLPVEPAVVDERSSILQQRYQELLDLAAQRKRRLEDNRRLCQFWWDVADLENNIKDQEQVLSSTDTGKDIVTVSHLLAKHKNAENNLGDIERQLEALQKDGDQLVSENIPGSDNIPPRIQEIRDYLKKLRDLAAARRERLTGGVDYYQVRQNLFDLLFGKIIN
;
A
#
# COMPACT_ATOMS: atom_id res chain seq x y z
N MET A 1 51.79 -12.05 33.55
CA MET A 1 51.81 -10.63 33.12
C MET A 1 52.99 -10.44 32.17
N LYS A 2 52.76 -10.34 30.86
CA LYS A 2 53.83 -10.07 29.89
C LYS A 2 54.16 -8.58 29.97
N GLN A 3 55.40 -8.25 30.29
CA GLN A 3 55.87 -6.87 30.29
C GLN A 3 55.76 -6.30 28.88
N LEU A 4 55.10 -5.16 28.76
CA LEU A 4 55.10 -4.34 27.55
C LEU A 4 56.53 -3.88 27.33
N SER A 5 57.24 -4.55 26.41
CA SER A 5 58.51 -4.04 25.88
C SER A 5 58.21 -2.68 25.25
N HIS A 6 58.75 -1.63 25.86
CA HIS A 6 58.72 -0.28 25.34
C HIS A 6 59.37 -0.33 23.94
N VAL A 7 58.57 -0.27 22.88
CA VAL A 7 59.09 -0.15 21.52
C VAL A 7 59.72 1.23 21.47
N ASN A 8 61.05 1.27 21.58
CA ASN A 8 61.80 2.51 21.55
C ASN A 8 61.88 2.95 20.09
N PHE A 9 60.95 3.80 19.66
CA PHE A 9 60.82 4.32 18.29
C PHE A 9 61.94 5.31 17.91
N ARG A 10 63.05 5.35 18.66
CA ARG A 10 64.08 6.39 18.55
C ARG A 10 65.42 5.75 18.21
N ASP A 11 65.80 5.81 16.94
CA ASP A 11 67.13 5.45 16.46
C ASP A 11 68.05 6.69 16.41
N PRO A 12 69.03 6.81 17.32
CA PRO A 12 69.91 7.98 17.35
C PRO A 12 70.72 8.20 16.06
N GLU A 13 70.78 7.23 15.14
CA GLU A 13 71.48 7.32 13.85
C GLU A 13 70.54 7.54 12.64
N GLY A 14 69.29 7.97 12.86
CA GLY A 14 68.39 8.36 11.78
C GLY A 14 68.99 9.46 10.87
N PRO A 15 68.66 9.50 9.56
CA PRO A 15 69.33 10.36 8.57
C PRO A 15 69.21 11.87 8.84
N ASP A 16 68.31 12.29 9.74
CA ASP A 16 68.10 13.67 10.19
C ASP A 16 68.37 13.87 11.71
N GLY A 17 68.91 12.86 12.40
CA GLY A 17 69.14 12.88 13.85
C GLY A 17 67.87 12.87 14.70
N SER A 18 66.69 12.66 14.12
CA SER A 18 65.40 12.78 14.81
C SER A 18 64.99 11.54 15.60
N GLY A 19 65.63 10.39 15.38
CA GLY A 19 65.12 9.10 15.87
C GLY A 19 64.25 8.36 14.87
N TYR A 20 63.84 9.00 13.77
CA TYR A 20 62.85 8.47 12.85
C TYR A 20 63.43 7.36 11.96
N LEU A 21 62.91 6.15 12.14
CA LEU A 21 63.02 5.08 11.14
C LEU A 21 61.96 5.36 10.06
N PRO A 22 62.37 5.65 8.81
CA PRO A 22 61.42 5.76 7.71
C PRO A 22 60.64 4.45 7.65
N VAL A 23 59.32 4.53 7.82
CA VAL A 23 58.47 3.37 7.52
C VAL A 23 58.75 3.03 6.07
N GLU A 24 59.19 1.79 5.81
CA GLU A 24 59.49 1.37 4.45
C GLU A 24 58.31 1.73 3.54
N PRO A 25 58.54 2.42 2.40
CA PRO A 25 57.45 2.88 1.53
C PRO A 25 56.46 1.76 1.19
N ALA A 26 56.96 0.53 1.02
CA ALA A 26 56.16 -0.67 0.80
C ALA A 26 55.12 -0.94 1.91
N VAL A 27 55.45 -0.70 3.19
CA VAL A 27 54.53 -0.89 4.31
C VAL A 27 53.46 0.21 4.34
N VAL A 28 53.81 1.44 3.94
CA VAL A 28 52.83 2.53 3.81
C VAL A 28 51.86 2.24 2.66
N ASP A 29 52.38 1.77 1.53
CA ASP A 29 51.60 1.41 0.34
C ASP A 29 50.65 0.24 0.63
N GLU A 30 51.14 -0.82 1.28
CA GLU A 30 50.33 -1.97 1.69
C GLU A 30 49.19 -1.54 2.62
N ARG A 31 49.50 -0.76 3.66
CA ARG A 31 48.46 -0.28 4.61
C ARG A 31 47.46 0.65 3.95
N SER A 32 47.92 1.52 3.04
CA SER A 32 47.05 2.42 2.28
C SER A 32 46.13 1.64 1.34
N SER A 33 46.65 0.59 0.69
CA SER A 33 45.86 -0.31 -0.15
C SER A 33 44.79 -1.05 0.66
N ILE A 34 45.14 -1.62 1.81
CA ILE A 34 44.18 -2.26 2.72
C ILE A 34 43.10 -1.28 3.18
N LEU A 35 43.48 -0.04 3.53
CA LEU A 35 42.53 0.98 3.95
C LEU A 35 41.57 1.35 2.82
N GLN A 36 42.08 1.52 1.59
CA GLN A 36 41.26 1.79 0.41
C GLN A 36 40.27 0.65 0.14
N GLN A 37 40.74 -0.60 0.22
CA GLN A 37 39.86 -1.77 0.06
C GLN A 37 38.74 -1.78 1.13
N ARG A 38 39.09 -1.62 2.40
CA ARG A 38 38.11 -1.61 3.50
C ARG A 38 37.13 -0.46 3.39
N TYR A 39 37.59 0.71 2.93
CA TYR A 39 36.73 1.85 2.69
C TYR A 39 35.73 1.56 1.56
N GLN A 40 36.18 0.93 0.47
CA GLN A 40 35.29 0.52 -0.62
C GLN A 40 34.26 -0.51 -0.15
N GLU A 41 34.68 -1.54 0.60
CA GLU A 41 33.77 -2.53 1.20
C GLU A 41 32.72 -1.87 2.10
N LEU A 42 33.12 -0.87 2.90
CA LEU A 42 32.20 -0.12 3.75
C LEU A 42 31.17 0.67 2.91
N LEU A 43 31.59 1.32 1.83
CA LEU A 43 30.70 2.03 0.93
C LEU A 43 29.68 1.08 0.29
N ASP A 44 30.12 -0.08 -0.16
CA ASP A 44 29.25 -1.10 -0.77
C ASP A 44 28.22 -1.63 0.25
N LEU A 45 28.65 -1.92 1.49
CA LEU A 45 27.77 -2.34 2.58
C LEU A 45 26.74 -1.24 2.94
N ALA A 46 27.16 0.02 2.96
CA ALA A 46 26.28 1.15 3.23
C ALA A 46 25.22 1.30 2.13
N ALA A 47 25.62 1.20 0.86
CA ALA A 47 24.71 1.24 -0.29
C ALA A 47 23.70 0.08 -0.26
N GLN A 48 24.15 -1.14 0.03
CA GLN A 48 23.27 -2.30 0.20
C GLN A 48 22.28 -2.13 1.35
N ARG A 49 22.71 -1.55 2.48
CA ARG A 49 21.80 -1.25 3.60
C ARG A 49 20.77 -0.20 3.22
N LYS A 50 21.17 0.87 2.54
CA LYS A 50 20.26 1.90 2.05
C LYS A 50 19.19 1.30 1.14
N ARG A 51 19.59 0.51 0.15
CA ARG A 51 18.65 -0.18 -0.76
C ARG A 51 17.64 -1.04 0.01
N ARG A 52 18.10 -1.88 0.94
CA ARG A 52 17.19 -2.73 1.76
C ARG A 52 16.19 -1.91 2.59
N LEU A 53 16.61 -0.77 3.13
CA LEU A 53 15.70 0.11 3.87
C LEU A 53 14.66 0.77 2.95
N GLU A 54 15.07 1.18 1.75
CA GLU A 54 14.15 1.72 0.74
C GLU A 54 13.15 0.67 0.27
N ASP A 55 13.60 -0.57 0.02
CA ASP A 55 12.74 -1.71 -0.34
C ASP A 55 11.72 -2.00 0.77
N ASN A 56 12.17 -2.07 2.02
CA ASN A 56 11.28 -2.31 3.15
C ASN A 56 10.28 -1.17 3.35
N ARG A 57 10.71 0.09 3.19
CA ARG A 57 9.81 1.25 3.25
C ARG A 57 8.71 1.17 2.18
N ARG A 58 9.08 0.81 0.94
CA ARG A 58 8.12 0.64 -0.17
C ARG A 58 7.12 -0.48 0.11
N LEU A 59 7.60 -1.63 0.60
CA LEU A 59 6.74 -2.76 0.97
C LEU A 59 5.78 -2.39 2.11
N CYS A 60 6.27 -1.71 3.15
CA CYS A 60 5.43 -1.23 4.24
C CYS A 60 4.35 -0.28 3.71
N GLN A 61 4.70 0.70 2.87
CA GLN A 61 3.73 1.62 2.27
C GLN A 61 2.64 0.86 1.52
N PHE A 62 3.01 -0.11 0.68
CA PHE A 62 2.05 -0.96 -0.03
C PHE A 62 1.04 -1.62 0.92
N TRP A 63 1.50 -2.21 2.03
CA TRP A 63 0.60 -2.85 3.00
C TRP A 63 -0.31 -1.86 3.73
N TRP A 64 0.18 -0.64 3.98
CA TRP A 64 -0.65 0.44 4.52
C TRP A 64 -1.77 0.82 3.55
N ASP A 65 -1.45 0.98 2.26
CA ASP A 65 -2.43 1.35 1.24
C ASP A 65 -3.46 0.23 1.00
N VAL A 66 -3.04 -1.04 1.07
CA VAL A 66 -3.94 -2.20 1.05
C VAL A 66 -4.89 -2.16 2.26
N ALA A 67 -4.38 -1.89 3.47
CA ALA A 67 -5.21 -1.83 4.67
C ALA A 67 -6.23 -0.67 4.60
N ASP A 68 -5.84 0.47 4.03
CA ASP A 68 -6.76 1.60 3.81
C ASP A 68 -7.87 1.23 2.81
N LEU A 69 -7.49 0.61 1.67
CA LEU A 69 -8.45 0.12 0.69
C LEU A 69 -9.44 -0.87 1.32
N GLU A 70 -8.97 -1.79 2.16
CA GLU A 70 -9.83 -2.74 2.88
C GLU A 70 -10.80 -2.07 3.85
N ASN A 71 -10.43 -0.96 4.49
CA ASN A 71 -11.35 -0.20 5.32
C ASN A 71 -12.41 0.49 4.47
N ASN A 72 -12.02 1.11 3.35
CA ASN A 72 -12.96 1.71 2.39
C ASN A 72 -13.96 0.66 1.87
N ILE A 73 -13.49 -0.56 1.62
CA ILE A 73 -14.32 -1.70 1.23
C ILE A 73 -15.34 -2.08 2.31
N LYS A 74 -14.94 -2.12 3.60
CA LYS A 74 -15.84 -2.43 4.72
C LYS A 74 -16.93 -1.37 4.89
N ASP A 75 -16.56 -0.10 4.81
CA ASP A 75 -17.50 1.02 4.88
C ASP A 75 -18.55 0.89 3.76
N GLN A 76 -18.09 0.50 2.57
CA GLN A 76 -18.93 0.30 1.42
C GLN A 76 -19.85 -0.93 1.55
N GLU A 77 -19.35 -2.04 2.12
CA GLU A 77 -20.18 -3.20 2.47
C GLU A 77 -21.31 -2.81 3.44
N GLN A 78 -21.01 -2.00 4.46
CA GLN A 78 -22.02 -1.53 5.41
C GLN A 78 -23.11 -0.73 4.71
N VAL A 79 -22.75 0.15 3.77
CA VAL A 79 -23.73 0.92 3.00
C VAL A 79 -24.59 -0.03 2.16
N LEU A 80 -23.99 -0.99 1.46
CA LEU A 80 -24.68 -1.86 0.51
C LEU A 80 -25.54 -2.94 1.19
N SER A 81 -25.14 -3.44 2.36
CA SER A 81 -25.86 -4.49 3.11
C SER A 81 -27.19 -4.03 3.73
N SER A 82 -27.45 -2.72 3.79
CA SER A 82 -28.72 -2.20 4.32
C SER A 82 -29.95 -2.75 3.55
N THR A 83 -30.94 -3.20 4.31
CA THR A 83 -32.20 -3.77 3.80
C THR A 83 -33.32 -2.74 3.71
N ASP A 84 -33.02 -1.45 3.91
CA ASP A 84 -34.01 -0.38 3.84
C ASP A 84 -34.45 -0.16 2.39
N THR A 85 -35.76 -0.31 2.16
CA THR A 85 -36.42 -0.16 0.86
C THR A 85 -37.37 1.04 0.83
N GLY A 86 -37.31 1.95 1.79
CA GLY A 86 -38.18 3.13 1.87
C GLY A 86 -39.65 2.79 2.15
N LYS A 87 -40.47 3.84 2.34
CA LYS A 87 -41.91 3.72 2.67
C LYS A 87 -42.83 4.43 1.66
N ASP A 88 -42.25 5.24 0.79
CA ASP A 88 -42.92 6.04 -0.23
C ASP A 88 -41.97 6.37 -1.39
N ILE A 89 -42.50 6.96 -2.46
CA ILE A 89 -41.73 7.27 -3.67
C ILE A 89 -40.55 8.21 -3.40
N VAL A 90 -40.69 9.15 -2.46
CA VAL A 90 -39.66 10.16 -2.17
C VAL A 90 -38.48 9.51 -1.45
N THR A 91 -38.76 8.72 -0.42
CA THR A 91 -37.76 8.00 0.37
C THR A 91 -37.01 6.98 -0.49
N VAL A 92 -37.70 6.20 -1.33
CA VAL A 92 -37.02 5.25 -2.23
C VAL A 92 -36.15 5.96 -3.26
N SER A 93 -36.62 7.08 -3.83
CA SER A 93 -35.81 7.87 -4.77
C SER A 93 -34.53 8.40 -4.13
N HIS A 94 -34.60 8.84 -2.86
CA HIS A 94 -33.42 9.25 -2.10
C HIS A 94 -32.46 8.08 -1.84
N LEU A 95 -32.99 6.92 -1.44
CA LEU A 95 -32.18 5.70 -1.25
C LEU A 95 -31.49 5.26 -2.55
N LEU A 96 -32.17 5.40 -3.70
CA LEU A 96 -31.60 5.10 -5.02
C LEU A 96 -30.43 6.05 -5.36
N ALA A 97 -30.57 7.34 -5.04
CA ALA A 97 -29.49 8.31 -5.22
C ALA A 97 -28.27 7.98 -4.35
N LYS A 98 -28.50 7.63 -3.06
CA LYS A 98 -27.43 7.17 -2.17
C LYS A 98 -26.77 5.88 -2.68
N HIS A 99 -27.57 4.95 -3.20
CA HIS A 99 -27.06 3.71 -3.79
C HIS A 99 -26.19 3.98 -5.02
N LYS A 100 -26.58 4.90 -5.90
CA LYS A 100 -25.76 5.31 -7.05
C LYS A 100 -24.39 5.86 -6.64
N ASN A 101 -24.34 6.65 -5.57
CA ASN A 101 -23.05 7.12 -5.01
C ASN A 101 -22.21 5.95 -4.51
N ALA A 102 -22.84 4.99 -3.85
CA ALA A 102 -22.18 3.78 -3.42
C ALA A 102 -21.56 3.02 -4.62
N GLU A 103 -22.29 2.89 -5.74
CA GLU A 103 -21.76 2.21 -6.93
C GLU A 103 -20.62 2.96 -7.61
N ASN A 104 -20.64 4.29 -7.58
CA ASN A 104 -19.50 5.09 -8.04
C ASN A 104 -18.26 4.82 -7.18
N ASN A 105 -18.42 4.82 -5.85
CA ASN A 105 -17.34 4.52 -4.90
C ASN A 105 -16.76 3.11 -5.11
N LEU A 106 -17.59 2.10 -5.42
CA LEU A 106 -17.09 0.77 -5.80
C LEU A 106 -16.18 0.86 -7.04
N GLY A 107 -16.55 1.66 -8.04
CA GLY A 107 -15.70 1.89 -9.21
C GLY A 107 -14.39 2.62 -8.88
N ASP A 108 -14.38 3.52 -7.91
CA ASP A 108 -13.15 4.15 -7.40
C ASP A 108 -12.24 3.13 -6.70
N ILE A 109 -12.82 2.28 -5.84
CA ILE A 109 -12.11 1.21 -5.13
C ILE A 109 -11.48 0.21 -6.12
N GLU A 110 -12.20 -0.15 -7.19
CA GLU A 110 -11.66 -1.02 -8.25
C GLU A 110 -10.45 -0.37 -8.95
N ARG A 111 -10.51 0.92 -9.28
CA ARG A 111 -9.37 1.65 -9.85
C ARG A 111 -8.18 1.71 -8.90
N GLN A 112 -8.44 1.91 -7.60
CA GLN A 112 -7.40 1.89 -6.58
C GLN A 112 -6.74 0.51 -6.46
N LEU A 113 -7.54 -0.57 -6.55
CA LEU A 113 -7.03 -1.93 -6.55
C LEU A 113 -6.14 -2.20 -7.78
N GLU A 114 -6.51 -1.71 -8.96
CA GLU A 114 -5.69 -1.82 -10.17
C GLU A 114 -4.34 -1.10 -10.02
N ALA A 115 -4.35 0.10 -9.41
CA ALA A 115 -3.12 0.83 -9.12
C ALA A 115 -2.23 0.06 -8.12
N LEU A 116 -2.80 -0.44 -7.02
CA LEU A 116 -2.09 -1.26 -6.05
C LEU A 116 -1.56 -2.54 -6.67
N GLN A 117 -2.31 -3.19 -7.54
CA GLN A 117 -1.83 -4.37 -8.24
C GLN A 117 -0.57 -4.05 -9.06
N LYS A 118 -0.57 -2.93 -9.78
CA LYS A 118 0.59 -2.53 -10.59
C LYS A 118 1.83 -2.24 -9.73
N ASP A 119 1.63 -1.57 -8.60
CA ASP A 119 2.69 -1.30 -7.63
C ASP A 119 3.20 -2.61 -7.00
N GLY A 120 2.27 -3.51 -6.66
CA GLY A 120 2.56 -4.84 -6.13
C GLY A 120 3.35 -5.71 -7.10
N ASP A 121 2.96 -5.74 -8.37
CA ASP A 121 3.65 -6.46 -9.45
C ASP A 121 5.08 -5.93 -9.61
N GLN A 122 5.31 -4.62 -9.46
CA GLN A 122 6.65 -4.05 -9.46
C GLN A 122 7.48 -4.57 -8.27
N LEU A 123 6.93 -4.55 -7.05
CA LEU A 123 7.64 -5.05 -5.85
C LEU A 123 8.02 -6.53 -5.97
N VAL A 124 7.13 -7.34 -6.54
CA VAL A 124 7.37 -8.77 -6.82
C VAL A 124 8.45 -8.93 -7.89
N SER A 125 8.40 -8.16 -8.97
CA SER A 125 9.40 -8.22 -10.05
C SER A 125 10.81 -7.84 -9.60
N GLU A 126 10.92 -6.91 -8.64
CA GLU A 126 12.17 -6.51 -8.02
C GLU A 126 12.70 -7.54 -7.00
N ASN A 127 11.98 -8.65 -6.78
CA ASN A 127 12.27 -9.72 -5.81
C ASN A 127 12.52 -9.17 -4.39
N ILE A 128 11.72 -8.19 -3.97
CA ILE A 128 11.81 -7.63 -2.63
C ILE A 128 11.39 -8.71 -1.61
N PRO A 129 12.20 -9.01 -0.58
CA PRO A 129 11.85 -10.00 0.43
C PRO A 129 10.51 -9.69 1.11
N GLY A 130 9.61 -10.68 1.14
CA GLY A 130 8.27 -10.53 1.73
C GLY A 130 7.17 -10.07 0.76
N SER A 131 7.49 -9.89 -0.53
CA SER A 131 6.50 -9.56 -1.57
C SER A 131 5.67 -10.77 -2.06
N ASP A 132 6.05 -12.00 -1.70
CA ASP A 132 5.40 -13.23 -2.17
C ASP A 132 3.90 -13.32 -1.84
N ASN A 133 3.46 -12.66 -0.76
CA ASN A 133 2.06 -12.65 -0.33
C ASN A 133 1.20 -11.59 -1.03
N ILE A 134 1.79 -10.74 -1.89
CA ILE A 134 1.06 -9.68 -2.58
C ILE A 134 0.04 -10.26 -3.58
N PRO A 135 0.41 -11.14 -4.53
CA PRO A 135 -0.54 -11.67 -5.50
C PRO A 135 -1.76 -12.39 -4.89
N PRO A 136 -1.62 -13.30 -3.90
CA PRO A 136 -2.79 -13.94 -3.30
C PRO A 136 -3.67 -12.92 -2.58
N ARG A 137 -3.10 -11.93 -1.89
CA ARG A 137 -3.90 -10.91 -1.21
C ARG A 137 -4.70 -10.04 -2.18
N ILE A 138 -4.09 -9.58 -3.27
CA ILE A 138 -4.80 -8.83 -4.32
C ILE A 138 -5.96 -9.66 -4.88
N GLN A 139 -5.76 -10.97 -5.08
CA GLN A 139 -6.81 -11.85 -5.58
C GLN A 139 -7.96 -12.00 -4.57
N GLU A 140 -7.68 -12.15 -3.28
CA GLU A 140 -8.71 -12.18 -2.23
C GLU A 140 -9.58 -10.92 -2.23
N ILE A 141 -8.95 -9.75 -2.32
CA ILE A 141 -9.65 -8.45 -2.36
C ILE A 141 -10.52 -8.37 -3.61
N ARG A 142 -10.01 -8.82 -4.77
CA ARG A 142 -10.77 -8.87 -6.03
C ARG A 142 -12.00 -9.76 -5.95
N ASP A 143 -11.85 -10.96 -5.39
CA ASP A 143 -12.97 -11.90 -5.23
C ASP A 143 -14.02 -11.34 -4.27
N TYR A 144 -13.59 -10.63 -3.24
CA TYR A 144 -14.49 -9.94 -2.32
C TYR A 144 -15.24 -8.78 -2.99
N LEU A 145 -14.56 -7.96 -3.81
CA LEU A 145 -15.21 -6.90 -4.60
C LEU A 145 -16.27 -7.45 -5.55
N LYS A 146 -16.02 -8.61 -6.17
CA LYS A 146 -17.01 -9.28 -7.01
C LYS A 146 -18.29 -9.60 -6.22
N LYS A 147 -18.16 -10.12 -4.99
CA LYS A 147 -19.31 -10.36 -4.11
C LYS A 147 -20.05 -9.06 -3.75
N LEU A 148 -19.32 -7.98 -3.50
CA LEU A 148 -19.92 -6.67 -3.23
C LEU A 148 -20.66 -6.11 -4.44
N ARG A 149 -20.16 -6.35 -5.66
CA ARG A 149 -20.87 -6.01 -6.90
C ARG A 149 -22.18 -6.75 -7.04
N ASP A 150 -22.19 -8.05 -6.76
CA ASP A 150 -23.41 -8.85 -6.78
C ASP A 150 -24.42 -8.35 -5.73
N LEU A 151 -23.95 -8.00 -4.53
CA LEU A 151 -24.77 -7.43 -3.47
C LEU A 151 -25.34 -6.05 -3.85
N ALA A 152 -24.54 -5.21 -4.49
CA ALA A 152 -24.98 -3.92 -5.02
C ALA A 152 -26.06 -4.10 -6.09
N ALA A 153 -25.89 -5.01 -7.04
CA ALA A 153 -26.87 -5.31 -8.07
C ALA A 153 -28.20 -5.79 -7.46
N ALA A 154 -28.15 -6.75 -6.52
CA ALA A 154 -29.35 -7.23 -5.83
C ALA A 154 -30.05 -6.13 -5.04
N ARG A 155 -29.31 -5.19 -4.43
CA ARG A 155 -29.92 -4.03 -3.77
C ARG A 155 -30.58 -3.09 -4.76
N ARG A 156 -29.93 -2.82 -5.90
CA ARG A 156 -30.47 -1.96 -6.95
C ARG A 156 -31.84 -2.47 -7.40
N GLU A 157 -31.94 -3.76 -7.69
CA GLU A 157 -33.20 -4.41 -8.09
C GLU A 157 -34.32 -4.24 -7.07
N ARG A 158 -34.02 -4.40 -5.77
CA ARG A 158 -35.01 -4.16 -4.71
C ARG A 158 -35.48 -2.71 -4.66
N LEU A 159 -34.56 -1.75 -4.79
CA LEU A 159 -34.91 -0.32 -4.76
C LEU A 159 -35.72 0.09 -5.99
N THR A 160 -35.34 -0.37 -7.19
CA THR A 160 -36.08 -0.08 -8.43
C THR A 160 -37.48 -0.70 -8.38
N GLY A 161 -37.62 -1.95 -7.92
CA GLY A 161 -38.93 -2.56 -7.74
C GLY A 161 -39.82 -1.79 -6.73
N GLY A 162 -39.21 -1.20 -5.70
CA GLY A 162 -39.89 -0.29 -4.77
C GLY A 162 -40.42 0.98 -5.45
N VAL A 163 -39.60 1.61 -6.31
CA VAL A 163 -40.04 2.79 -7.10
C VAL A 163 -41.24 2.42 -7.96
N ASP A 164 -41.13 1.33 -8.72
CA ASP A 164 -42.20 0.88 -9.63
C ASP A 164 -43.51 0.64 -8.87
N TYR A 165 -43.45 -0.04 -7.72
CA TYR A 165 -44.62 -0.27 -6.86
C TYR A 165 -45.28 1.03 -6.42
N TYR A 166 -44.49 1.98 -5.89
CA TYR A 166 -45.03 3.24 -5.40
C TYR A 166 -45.57 4.13 -6.53
N GLN A 167 -44.94 4.09 -7.70
CA GLN A 167 -45.39 4.84 -8.88
C GLN A 167 -46.71 4.31 -9.42
N VAL A 168 -46.87 2.98 -9.51
CA VAL A 168 -48.16 2.37 -9.89
C VAL A 168 -49.25 2.71 -8.88
N ARG A 169 -48.95 2.64 -7.57
CA ARG A 169 -49.89 2.99 -6.51
C ARG A 169 -50.34 4.45 -6.58
N GLN A 170 -49.41 5.38 -6.84
CA GLN A 170 -49.72 6.80 -6.99
C GLN A 170 -50.57 7.05 -8.23
N ASN A 171 -50.20 6.49 -9.39
CA ASN A 171 -50.98 6.59 -10.63
C ASN A 171 -52.41 6.06 -10.45
N LEU A 172 -52.58 4.93 -9.74
CA LEU A 172 -53.89 4.36 -9.45
C LEU A 172 -54.72 5.25 -8.53
N PHE A 173 -54.10 5.81 -7.48
CA PHE A 173 -54.76 6.77 -6.58
C PHE A 173 -55.24 8.01 -7.35
N ASP A 174 -54.39 8.57 -8.21
CA ASP A 174 -54.72 9.71 -9.05
C ASP A 174 -55.87 9.40 -10.01
N LEU A 175 -55.92 8.19 -10.58
CA LEU A 175 -56.99 7.78 -11.49
C LEU A 175 -58.34 7.57 -10.77
N LEU A 176 -58.32 7.00 -9.57
CA LEU A 176 -59.52 6.66 -8.79
C LEU A 176 -60.09 7.87 -8.04
N PHE A 177 -59.23 8.72 -7.48
CA PHE A 177 -59.65 9.83 -6.61
C PHE A 177 -59.47 11.20 -7.27
N GLY A 178 -58.62 11.34 -8.29
CA GLY A 178 -58.44 12.59 -9.03
C GLY A 178 -59.64 12.99 -9.89
N LYS A 179 -60.55 12.05 -10.22
CA LYS A 179 -61.82 12.34 -10.91
C LYS A 179 -62.95 12.86 -10.00
N ILE A 180 -62.75 12.91 -8.68
CA ILE A 180 -63.80 13.31 -7.72
C ILE A 180 -63.74 14.82 -7.40
N ILE A 181 -62.74 15.55 -7.92
CA ILE A 181 -62.49 16.97 -7.59
C ILE A 181 -62.62 17.91 -8.83
N ASN A 182 -63.19 17.46 -9.94
CA ASN A 182 -63.56 18.33 -11.08
C ASN A 182 -65.03 18.19 -11.44
#